data_AF-A0A7Y9I9H4-F1
#
_entry.id   AF-A0A7Y9I9H4-F1
#
_cell.length_a   1.000
_cell.length_b   1.000
_cell.length_c   1.000
_cell.angle_alpha   90.00
_cell.angle_beta   90.00
_cell.angle_gamma   90.00
#
_symmetry.space_group_name_H-M   'P 1'
#
loop_
_entity.id
_entity.type
_entity.pdbx_description
1 polymer ?
#
loop_
_entity_poly.entity_id
_entity_poly.type
_entity_poly.pdbx_seq_one_letter_code
_entity_poly.pdbx_strand_id
1 'polypeptide(L)'
;MSQDHTHQNLLAAPGAGPAPTELPADPAVALIAERGRERFMEIVAAHPASSLCWALLAEGSLRIGSREGDVAAYAYARTGYHRGLDALRRAGWKGAGPIPWEHVPNRGFLRALWALAQAARRIGEAEEYERCAQFLRDSSETAYTELALPSAAKPEPVTPEPVTPEPVTPEPVTPEPVTPEPVTPGPVAPESVPLVSRSEAPAADAG
;
A
#
# COMPACT_ATOMS: atom_id res chain seq x y z
N MET A 1 50.50 15.53 11.94
CA MET A 1 50.61 14.42 10.97
C MET A 1 49.90 13.21 11.57
N SER A 2 48.64 12.99 11.19
CA SER A 2 47.94 11.73 11.46
C SER A 2 47.29 11.31 10.15
N GLN A 3 47.87 10.29 9.50
CA GLN A 3 47.26 9.68 8.34
C GLN A 3 46.34 8.56 8.79
N ASP A 4 45.05 8.79 8.58
CA ASP A 4 43.97 7.83 8.67
C ASP A 4 44.14 6.83 7.52
N HIS A 5 44.61 5.62 7.83
CA HIS A 5 44.80 4.57 6.83
C HIS A 5 43.50 3.79 6.69
N THR A 6 42.62 4.28 5.82
CA THR A 6 41.50 3.52 5.30
C THR A 6 42.07 2.32 4.55
N HIS A 7 41.83 1.10 5.02
CA HIS A 7 42.20 -0.12 4.29
C HIS A 7 41.33 -0.26 3.04
N GLN A 8 41.77 0.40 1.97
CA GLN A 8 41.21 0.26 0.64
C GLN A 8 41.58 -1.11 0.11
N ASN A 9 40.59 -2.00 0.03
CA ASN A 9 40.75 -3.37 -0.43
C ASN A 9 41.11 -3.37 -1.93
N LEU A 10 42.39 -3.61 -2.26
CA LEU A 10 43.02 -3.41 -3.57
C LEU A 10 42.92 -4.60 -4.54
N LEU A 11 41.90 -5.47 -4.42
CA LEU A 11 41.79 -6.69 -5.25
C LEU A 11 40.50 -6.83 -6.07
N ALA A 12 39.61 -5.84 -6.10
CA ALA A 12 38.45 -5.86 -7.00
C ALA A 12 38.71 -4.93 -8.20
N ALA A 13 38.67 -5.49 -9.41
CA ALA A 13 38.71 -4.71 -10.64
C ALA A 13 37.62 -3.60 -10.61
N PRO A 14 37.91 -2.38 -11.08
CA PRO A 14 36.93 -1.31 -11.09
C PRO A 14 35.79 -1.67 -12.04
N GLY A 15 34.61 -1.94 -11.49
CA GLY A 15 33.37 -2.15 -12.26
C GLY A 15 32.65 -3.49 -12.09
N ALA A 16 33.22 -4.47 -11.39
CA ALA A 16 32.49 -5.71 -11.06
C ALA A 16 32.05 -5.69 -9.60
N GLY A 17 30.83 -5.19 -9.35
CA GLY A 17 30.17 -5.43 -8.07
C GLY A 17 30.04 -6.93 -7.78
N PRO A 18 29.70 -7.33 -6.54
CA PRO A 18 29.42 -8.73 -6.22
C PRO A 18 28.44 -9.32 -7.23
N ALA A 19 28.69 -10.55 -7.68
CA ALA A 19 27.83 -11.22 -8.66
C ALA A 19 26.38 -11.34 -8.14
N PRO A 20 25.38 -11.18 -9.02
CA PRO A 20 23.98 -11.35 -8.64
C PRO A 20 23.72 -12.76 -8.13
N THR A 21 22.91 -12.87 -7.08
CA THR A 21 22.44 -14.16 -6.59
C THR A 21 21.07 -14.48 -7.19
N GLU A 22 20.97 -15.65 -7.80
CA GLU A 22 19.76 -16.17 -8.41
C GLU A 22 19.31 -17.44 -7.67
N LEU A 23 18.10 -17.40 -7.11
CA LEU A 23 17.52 -18.55 -6.42
C LEU A 23 17.07 -19.64 -7.41
N PRO A 24 17.09 -20.93 -7.03
CA PRO A 24 16.47 -21.97 -7.83
C PRO A 24 14.95 -21.81 -7.86
N ALA A 25 14.30 -22.38 -8.87
CA ALA A 25 12.84 -22.37 -8.99
C ALA A 25 12.16 -22.93 -7.72
N ASP A 26 11.09 -22.26 -7.28
CA ASP A 26 10.32 -22.67 -6.11
C ASP A 26 9.28 -23.73 -6.51
N PRO A 27 9.35 -24.96 -5.96
CA PRO A 27 8.43 -26.05 -6.30
C PRO A 27 6.96 -25.74 -5.97
N ALA A 28 6.69 -24.80 -5.05
CA ALA A 28 5.32 -24.42 -4.70
C ALA A 28 4.61 -23.62 -5.80
N VAL A 29 5.35 -23.00 -6.74
CA VAL A 29 4.78 -22.09 -7.76
C VAL A 29 3.75 -22.80 -8.64
N ALA A 30 4.08 -23.98 -9.15
CA ALA A 30 3.16 -24.75 -10.01
C ALA A 30 1.88 -25.14 -9.24
N LEU A 31 2.03 -25.57 -7.99
CA LEU A 31 0.90 -25.97 -7.14
C LEU A 31 -0.03 -24.80 -6.81
N ILE A 32 0.53 -23.62 -6.54
CA ILE A 32 -0.25 -22.40 -6.32
C ILE A 32 -1.06 -22.04 -7.57
N ALA A 33 -0.43 -22.13 -8.75
CA ALA A 33 -1.09 -21.83 -10.03
C ALA A 33 -2.22 -22.84 -10.35
N GLU A 34 -2.00 -24.12 -10.09
CA GLU A 34 -2.96 -25.20 -10.40
C GLU A 34 -4.15 -25.28 -9.43
N ARG A 35 -3.92 -25.03 -8.14
CA ARG A 35 -4.91 -25.30 -7.07
C ARG A 35 -5.62 -24.05 -6.56
N GLY A 36 -5.12 -22.86 -6.90
CA GLY A 36 -5.70 -21.59 -6.49
C GLY A 36 -5.77 -21.39 -4.97
N ARG A 37 -6.70 -20.53 -4.52
CA ARG A 37 -6.81 -20.09 -3.11
C ARG A 37 -7.32 -21.16 -2.15
N GLU A 38 -8.14 -22.09 -2.61
CA GLU A 38 -8.89 -23.03 -1.75
C GLU A 38 -7.98 -23.98 -0.98
N ARG A 39 -6.85 -24.39 -1.56
CA ARG A 39 -5.88 -25.29 -0.94
C ARG A 39 -4.58 -24.60 -0.53
N PHE A 40 -4.55 -23.28 -0.53
CA PHE A 40 -3.30 -22.53 -0.32
C PHE A 40 -2.65 -22.83 1.03
N MET A 41 -3.44 -22.99 2.10
CA MET A 41 -2.92 -23.36 3.42
C MET A 41 -2.26 -24.75 3.45
N GLU A 42 -2.81 -25.71 2.72
CA GLU A 42 -2.20 -27.04 2.57
C GLU A 42 -0.87 -26.96 1.82
N ILE A 43 -0.79 -26.11 0.79
CA ILE A 43 0.44 -25.87 0.04
C ILE A 43 1.50 -25.24 0.94
N VAL A 44 1.16 -24.22 1.73
CA VAL A 44 2.10 -23.61 2.67
C VAL A 44 2.64 -24.66 3.65
N ALA A 45 1.76 -25.50 4.20
CA ALA A 45 2.13 -26.56 5.14
C ALA A 45 3.03 -27.64 4.49
N ALA A 46 2.78 -27.98 3.23
CA ALA A 46 3.59 -28.93 2.46
C ALA A 46 4.92 -28.35 1.98
N HIS A 47 5.00 -27.02 1.81
CA HIS A 47 6.18 -26.29 1.31
C HIS A 47 6.66 -25.21 2.30
N PRO A 48 7.00 -25.57 3.56
CA PRO A 48 7.36 -24.58 4.59
C PRO A 48 8.68 -23.84 4.31
N ALA A 49 9.49 -24.33 3.37
CA ALA A 49 10.71 -23.67 2.91
C ALA A 49 10.47 -22.62 1.80
N SER A 50 9.26 -22.56 1.22
CA SER A 50 8.93 -21.60 0.16
C SER A 50 8.79 -20.18 0.74
N SER A 51 9.73 -19.31 0.41
CA SER A 51 9.65 -17.89 0.78
C SER A 51 8.42 -17.23 0.14
N LEU A 52 8.05 -17.63 -1.08
CA LEU A 52 6.88 -17.12 -1.79
C LEU A 52 5.57 -17.44 -1.07
N CYS A 53 5.38 -18.67 -0.59
CA CYS A 53 4.18 -19.06 0.17
C CYS A 53 3.96 -18.15 1.37
N TRP A 54 5.01 -17.90 2.14
CA TRP A 54 4.96 -17.01 3.31
C TRP A 54 4.75 -15.55 2.92
N ALA A 55 5.35 -15.07 1.83
CA ALA A 55 5.13 -13.72 1.32
C ALA A 55 3.65 -13.50 0.96
N LEU A 56 3.04 -14.46 0.26
CA LEU A 56 1.64 -14.39 -0.14
C LEU A 56 0.68 -14.41 1.06
N LEU A 57 0.98 -15.21 2.10
CA LEU A 57 0.24 -15.15 3.37
C LEU A 57 0.35 -13.79 4.04
N ALA A 58 1.55 -13.22 4.09
CA ALA A 58 1.79 -11.93 4.70
C ALA A 58 1.03 -10.80 3.97
N GLU A 59 1.12 -10.77 2.65
CA GLU A 59 0.39 -9.80 1.83
C GLU A 59 -1.13 -9.98 1.95
N GLY A 60 -1.61 -11.22 2.00
CA GLY A 60 -3.02 -11.52 2.26
C GLY A 60 -3.48 -10.93 3.59
N SER A 61 -2.67 -11.10 4.64
CA SER A 61 -2.95 -10.60 5.98
C SER A 61 -2.91 -9.07 6.05
N LEU A 62 -1.96 -8.42 5.35
CA LEU A 62 -1.91 -6.96 5.21
C LEU A 62 -3.15 -6.39 4.52
N ARG A 63 -3.71 -7.10 3.53
CA ARG A 63 -4.92 -6.65 2.82
C ARG A 63 -6.18 -6.65 3.69
N ILE A 64 -6.19 -7.39 4.80
CA ILE A 64 -7.31 -7.38 5.76
C ILE A 64 -7.45 -6.00 6.41
N GLY A 65 -6.33 -5.31 6.65
CA GLY A 65 -6.34 -3.96 7.24
C GLY A 65 -6.79 -3.91 8.71
N SER A 66 -6.59 -5.00 9.46
CA SER A 66 -6.85 -5.06 10.91
C SER A 66 -5.55 -5.22 11.71
N ARG A 67 -5.60 -4.95 13.02
CA ARG A 67 -4.45 -5.11 13.91
C ARG A 67 -3.98 -6.57 13.95
N GLU A 68 -4.91 -7.52 14.01
CA GLU A 68 -4.61 -8.96 13.98
C GLU A 68 -3.96 -9.35 12.65
N GLY A 69 -4.46 -8.82 11.54
CA GLY A 69 -3.89 -9.01 10.21
C GLY A 69 -2.46 -8.46 10.09
N ASP A 70 -2.19 -7.29 10.68
CA ASP A 70 -0.85 -6.69 10.67
C ASP A 70 0.16 -7.51 11.50
N VAL A 71 -0.24 -8.00 12.68
CA VAL A 71 0.60 -8.88 13.52
C VAL A 71 0.84 -10.23 12.81
N ALA A 72 -0.20 -10.82 12.22
CA ALA A 72 -0.07 -12.06 11.45
C ALA A 72 0.86 -11.86 10.23
N ALA A 73 0.69 -10.76 9.50
CA ALA A 73 1.54 -10.41 8.38
C ALA A 73 3.00 -10.31 8.77
N TYR A 74 3.30 -9.67 9.90
CA TYR A 74 4.66 -9.55 10.41
C TYR A 74 5.28 -10.93 10.68
N ALA A 75 4.54 -11.84 11.34
CA ALA A 75 4.99 -13.20 11.61
C ALA A 75 5.22 -14.03 10.33
N TYR A 76 4.30 -13.96 9.37
CA TYR A 76 4.43 -14.65 8.09
C TYR A 76 5.58 -14.09 7.26
N ALA A 77 5.69 -12.76 7.15
CA ALA A 77 6.74 -12.10 6.38
C ALA A 77 8.12 -12.38 6.95
N ARG A 78 8.28 -12.33 8.28
CA ARG A 78 9.54 -12.69 8.94
C ARG A 78 9.92 -14.15 8.68
N THR A 79 8.95 -15.06 8.70
CA THR A 79 9.19 -16.46 8.34
C THR A 79 9.67 -16.57 6.89
N GLY A 80 8.96 -15.95 5.94
CA GLY A 80 9.35 -15.94 4.52
C GLY A 80 10.72 -15.32 4.26
N TYR A 81 11.03 -14.23 4.95
CA TYR A 81 12.32 -13.55 4.93
C TYR A 81 13.45 -14.50 5.34
N HIS A 82 13.31 -15.18 6.49
CA HIS A 82 14.33 -16.14 6.96
C HIS A 82 14.49 -17.34 6.03
N ARG A 83 13.39 -17.90 5.50
CA ARG A 83 13.47 -19.00 4.52
C ARG A 83 14.18 -18.57 3.23
N GLY A 84 13.95 -17.34 2.78
CA GLY A 84 14.64 -16.76 1.64
C GLY A 84 16.12 -16.52 1.91
N LEU A 85 16.49 -16.00 3.09
CA LEU A 85 17.91 -15.87 3.48
C LEU A 85 18.64 -17.21 3.50
N ASP A 86 18.01 -18.27 4.00
CA ASP A 86 18.60 -19.61 3.99
C ASP A 86 18.77 -20.15 2.56
N ALA A 87 17.83 -19.85 1.65
CA ALA A 87 17.96 -20.19 0.23
C ALA A 87 19.08 -19.39 -0.44
N LEU A 88 19.20 -18.09 -0.16
CA LEU A 88 20.24 -17.21 -0.70
C LEU A 88 21.63 -17.66 -0.24
N ARG A 89 21.79 -18.00 1.04
CA ARG A 89 23.06 -18.52 1.58
C ARG A 89 23.47 -19.82 0.88
N ARG A 90 22.52 -20.73 0.65
CA ARG A 90 22.78 -21.96 -0.13
C ARG A 90 23.13 -21.67 -1.59
N ALA A 91 22.59 -20.60 -2.16
CA ALA A 91 22.93 -20.11 -3.51
C ALA A 91 24.23 -19.27 -3.57
N GLY A 92 24.96 -19.15 -2.46
CA GLY A 92 26.27 -18.49 -2.40
C GLY A 92 26.26 -17.03 -1.95
N TRP A 93 25.11 -16.50 -1.53
CA TRP A 93 25.02 -15.14 -1.00
C TRP A 93 25.69 -15.02 0.38
N LYS A 94 26.53 -13.99 0.53
CA LYS A 94 27.40 -13.81 1.72
C LYS A 94 27.02 -12.61 2.59
N GLY A 95 25.77 -12.14 2.52
CA GLY A 95 25.31 -10.99 3.32
C GLY A 95 25.23 -9.68 2.55
N ALA A 96 25.74 -9.62 1.32
CA ALA A 96 25.69 -8.45 0.46
C ALA A 96 25.69 -8.85 -1.02
N GLY A 97 25.16 -7.97 -1.86
CA GLY A 97 25.13 -8.11 -3.31
C GLY A 97 23.73 -8.20 -3.91
N PRO A 98 23.62 -8.04 -5.23
CA PRO A 98 22.34 -7.89 -5.91
C PRO A 98 21.52 -9.19 -5.88
N ILE A 99 20.21 -9.02 -5.72
CA ILE A 99 19.20 -10.09 -5.79
C ILE A 99 18.17 -9.63 -6.82
N PRO A 100 18.40 -9.88 -8.13
CA PRO A 100 17.60 -9.28 -9.21
C PRO A 100 16.12 -9.64 -9.13
N TRP A 101 15.24 -8.66 -9.30
CA TRP A 101 13.78 -8.82 -9.34
C TRP A 101 13.31 -9.55 -10.62
N GLU A 102 14.07 -9.33 -11.69
CA GLU A 102 13.86 -9.87 -13.03
C GLU A 102 13.94 -11.41 -13.00
N HIS A 103 14.79 -11.96 -12.12
CA HIS A 103 14.85 -13.38 -11.85
C HIS A 103 13.65 -13.82 -11.00
N VAL A 104 12.64 -14.40 -11.64
CA VAL A 104 11.34 -14.72 -11.02
C VAL A 104 11.45 -15.47 -9.68
N PRO A 105 12.32 -16.49 -9.51
CA PRO A 105 12.49 -17.16 -8.21
C PRO A 105 12.90 -16.26 -7.04
N ASN A 106 13.59 -15.14 -7.28
CA ASN A 106 13.97 -14.19 -6.23
C ASN A 106 12.77 -13.42 -5.66
N ARG A 107 11.68 -13.31 -6.42
CA ARG A 107 10.52 -12.49 -6.05
C ARG A 107 9.87 -12.94 -4.75
N GLY A 108 9.93 -14.24 -4.42
CA GLY A 108 9.40 -14.74 -3.15
C GLY A 108 10.08 -14.07 -1.94
N PHE A 109 11.40 -14.01 -1.95
CA PHE A 109 12.19 -13.35 -0.89
C PHE A 109 11.96 -11.84 -0.87
N LEU A 110 12.02 -11.19 -2.03
CA LEU A 110 11.88 -9.72 -2.13
C LEU A 110 10.48 -9.26 -1.69
N ARG A 111 9.44 -10.03 -2.02
CA ARG A 111 8.06 -9.80 -1.54
C ARG A 111 7.94 -10.01 -0.03
N ALA A 112 8.54 -11.06 0.53
CA ALA A 112 8.55 -11.26 1.97
C ALA A 112 9.25 -10.10 2.71
N LEU A 113 10.38 -9.62 2.18
CA LEU A 113 11.12 -8.48 2.73
C LEU A 113 10.27 -7.20 2.71
N TRP A 114 9.57 -6.93 1.61
CA TRP A 114 8.69 -5.76 1.56
C TRP A 114 7.47 -5.91 2.46
N ALA A 115 6.83 -7.08 2.48
CA ALA A 115 5.71 -7.34 3.38
C ALA A 115 6.13 -7.19 4.85
N LEU A 116 7.36 -7.57 5.21
CA LEU A 116 7.92 -7.38 6.54
C LEU A 116 8.06 -5.89 6.87
N ALA A 117 8.62 -5.09 5.96
CA ALA A 117 8.72 -3.65 6.11
C ALA A 117 7.33 -3.04 6.36
N GLN A 118 6.35 -3.39 5.52
CA GLN A 118 5.00 -2.85 5.60
C GLN A 118 4.30 -3.23 6.92
N ALA A 119 4.41 -4.49 7.34
CA ALA A 119 3.86 -4.96 8.60
C ALA A 119 4.53 -4.28 9.80
N ALA A 120 5.87 -4.17 9.79
CA ALA A 120 6.64 -3.47 10.83
C ALA A 120 6.17 -2.03 11.01
N ARG A 121 6.00 -1.29 9.91
CA ARG A 121 5.46 0.08 9.93
C ARG A 121 4.08 0.15 10.57
N ARG A 122 3.19 -0.80 10.27
CA ARG A 122 1.81 -0.81 10.79
C ARG A 122 1.71 -1.17 12.26
N ILE A 123 2.65 -1.95 12.79
CA ILE A 123 2.71 -2.31 14.21
C ILE A 123 3.54 -1.31 15.06
N GLY A 124 4.17 -0.30 14.43
CA GLY A 124 4.94 0.74 15.12
C GLY A 124 6.46 0.52 15.18
N GLU A 125 6.99 -0.49 14.48
CA GLU A 125 8.42 -0.81 14.42
C GLU A 125 9.12 -0.02 13.29
N ALA A 126 9.27 1.30 13.48
CA ALA A 126 9.80 2.21 12.46
C ALA A 126 11.23 1.88 12.02
N GLU A 127 12.13 1.57 12.96
CA GLU A 127 13.52 1.23 12.64
C GLU A 127 13.62 -0.04 11.78
N GLU A 128 12.74 -1.02 12.02
CA GLU A 128 12.72 -2.23 11.20
C GLU A 128 12.19 -1.96 9.80
N TYR A 129 11.16 -1.13 9.67
CA TYR A 129 10.69 -0.67 8.36
C TYR A 129 11.85 -0.04 7.56
N GLU A 130 12.60 0.87 8.17
CA GLU A 130 13.72 1.55 7.51
C GLU A 130 14.81 0.57 7.08
N ARG A 131 15.23 -0.35 7.98
CA ARG A 131 16.23 -1.38 7.66
C ARG A 131 15.76 -2.30 6.52
N CYS A 132 14.51 -2.76 6.55
CA CYS A 132 13.98 -3.65 5.51
C CYS A 132 13.81 -2.93 4.16
N ALA A 133 13.33 -1.69 4.17
CA ALA A 133 13.18 -0.88 2.97
C ALA A 133 14.54 -0.55 2.34
N GLN A 134 15.55 -0.22 3.16
CA GLN A 134 16.90 0.01 2.68
C GLN A 134 17.50 -1.27 2.10
N PHE A 135 17.36 -2.40 2.80
CA PHE A 135 17.83 -3.69 2.28
C PHE A 135 17.18 -4.05 0.95
N LEU A 136 15.88 -3.76 0.78
CA LEU A 136 15.21 -3.99 -0.50
C LEU A 136 15.82 -3.15 -1.63
N ARG A 137 16.06 -1.84 -1.41
CA ARG A 137 16.69 -0.95 -2.40
C ARG A 137 18.10 -1.43 -2.77
N ASP A 138 18.90 -1.79 -1.77
CA ASP A 138 20.27 -2.26 -1.97
C ASP A 138 20.32 -3.61 -2.71
N SER A 139 19.29 -4.43 -2.54
CA SER A 139 19.18 -5.74 -3.20
C SER A 139 18.67 -5.63 -4.64
N SER A 140 17.65 -4.80 -4.86
CA SER A 140 17.04 -4.57 -6.17
C SER A 140 16.21 -3.28 -6.18
N GLU A 141 16.70 -2.28 -6.92
CA GLU A 141 15.97 -1.04 -7.18
C GLU A 141 14.65 -1.31 -7.92
N THR A 142 14.65 -2.22 -8.90
CA THR A 142 13.43 -2.66 -9.60
C THR A 142 12.40 -3.21 -8.62
N ALA A 143 12.79 -4.10 -7.69
CA ALA A 143 11.87 -4.65 -6.70
C ALA A 143 11.28 -3.54 -5.82
N TYR A 144 12.10 -2.60 -5.39
CA TYR A 144 11.63 -1.46 -4.59
C TYR A 144 10.60 -0.63 -5.37
N THR A 145 10.88 -0.28 -6.63
CA THR A 145 9.95 0.46 -7.49
C THR A 145 8.63 -0.30 -7.68
N GLU A 146 8.70 -1.59 -8.02
CA GLU A 146 7.53 -2.43 -8.30
C GLU A 146 6.65 -2.69 -7.06
N LEU A 147 7.27 -2.80 -5.88
CA LEU A 147 6.57 -3.17 -4.64
C LEU A 147 6.17 -1.96 -3.79
N ALA A 148 6.99 -0.91 -3.75
CA ALA A 148 6.81 0.23 -2.85
C ALA A 148 5.98 1.35 -3.47
N LEU A 149 6.01 1.50 -4.80
CA LEU A 149 5.07 2.38 -5.46
C LEU A 149 3.72 1.67 -5.53
N PRO A 150 2.60 2.36 -5.23
CA PRO A 150 1.31 1.81 -5.59
C PRO A 150 1.40 1.53 -7.08
N SER A 151 1.31 0.25 -7.46
CA SER A 151 1.00 -0.10 -8.83
C SER A 151 -0.19 0.77 -9.18
N ALA A 152 0.03 1.77 -10.04
CA ALA A 152 -1.05 2.31 -10.80
C ALA A 152 -1.62 1.08 -11.46
N ALA A 153 -2.72 0.55 -10.89
CA ALA A 153 -3.51 -0.45 -11.55
C ALA A 153 -3.62 0.10 -12.97
N LYS A 154 -2.99 -0.56 -13.93
CA LYS A 154 -3.20 -0.23 -15.33
C LYS A 154 -4.72 -0.26 -15.44
N PRO A 155 -5.43 0.86 -15.62
CA PRO A 155 -6.86 0.74 -15.82
C PRO A 155 -6.95 -0.09 -17.09
N GLU A 156 -7.45 -1.32 -16.98
CA GLU A 156 -7.93 -1.98 -18.19
C GLU A 156 -8.88 -0.97 -18.83
N PRO A 157 -8.75 -0.68 -20.14
CA PRO A 157 -9.69 0.20 -20.79
C PRO A 157 -11.05 -0.48 -20.72
N VAL A 158 -11.82 -0.15 -19.69
CA VAL A 158 -13.25 -0.42 -19.62
C VAL A 158 -13.85 0.38 -20.75
N THR A 159 -14.00 -0.28 -21.89
CA THR A 159 -14.79 0.23 -23.00
C THR A 159 -16.23 0.16 -22.48
N PRO A 160 -16.91 1.29 -22.19
CA PRO A 160 -18.31 1.21 -21.82
C PRO A 160 -19.06 0.63 -23.02
N GLU A 161 -19.80 -0.45 -22.81
CA GLU A 161 -20.74 -0.92 -23.82
C GLU A 161 -21.74 0.23 -24.10
N PRO A 162 -22.04 0.52 -25.38
CA PRO A 162 -23.02 1.55 -25.71
C PRO A 162 -24.40 1.10 -25.23
N VAL A 163 -24.83 1.63 -24.09
CA VAL A 163 -26.20 1.50 -23.61
C VAL A 163 -27.09 2.29 -24.59
N THR A 164 -27.81 1.57 -25.43
CA THR A 164 -28.85 2.16 -26.29
C THR A 164 -30.06 2.44 -25.39
N PRO A 165 -30.45 3.71 -25.17
CA PRO A 165 -31.66 3.99 -24.41
C PRO A 165 -32.89 3.52 -25.21
N GLU A 166 -33.77 2.75 -24.59
CA GLU A 166 -35.07 2.43 -25.19
C GLU A 166 -35.91 3.72 -25.33
N PRO A 167 -36.59 3.93 -26.46
CA PRO A 167 -37.41 5.11 -26.65
C PRO A 167 -38.63 5.07 -25.74
N VAL A 168 -38.64 5.95 -24.73
CA VAL A 168 -39.81 6.15 -23.85
C VAL A 168 -40.81 7.02 -24.59
N THR A 169 -41.99 6.48 -24.92
CA THR A 169 -43.09 7.26 -25.50
C THR A 169 -43.85 7.94 -24.37
N PRO A 170 -43.91 9.29 -24.28
CA PRO A 170 -44.69 9.94 -23.24
C PRO A 170 -46.19 9.85 -23.57
N GLU A 171 -47.00 9.45 -22.58
CA GLU A 171 -48.45 9.53 -22.68
C GLU A 171 -48.91 11.00 -22.55
N PRO A 172 -49.90 11.45 -23.35
CA PRO A 172 -50.39 12.82 -23.29
C PRO A 172 -51.22 13.06 -22.01
N VAL A 173 -50.74 13.96 -21.16
CA VAL A 173 -51.46 14.39 -19.96
C VAL A 173 -52.35 15.58 -20.31
N THR A 174 -53.67 15.44 -20.13
CA THR A 174 -54.62 16.56 -20.31
C THR A 174 -54.74 17.33 -19.00
N PRO A 175 -54.43 18.63 -18.93
CA PRO A 175 -54.57 19.39 -17.70
C PRO A 175 -56.04 19.74 -17.44
N GLU A 176 -56.50 19.55 -16.19
CA GLU A 176 -57.81 20.03 -15.73
C GLU A 176 -57.78 21.55 -15.45
N PRO A 177 -58.88 22.29 -15.71
CA PRO A 177 -58.93 23.72 -15.49
C PRO A 177 -59.09 24.05 -14.00
N VAL A 178 -58.17 24.87 -13.48
CA VAL A 178 -58.23 25.42 -12.12
C VAL A 178 -58.91 26.79 -12.11
N THR A 179 -59.93 26.96 -11.26
CA THR A 179 -60.60 28.25 -11.02
C THR A 179 -59.95 28.93 -9.80
N PRO A 180 -59.45 30.17 -9.90
CA PRO A 180 -58.85 30.85 -8.76
C PRO A 180 -59.90 31.43 -7.80
N GLU A 181 -59.68 31.30 -6.49
CA GLU A 181 -60.47 31.96 -5.45
C GLU A 181 -60.01 33.42 -5.21
N PRO A 182 -60.91 34.34 -4.83
CA PRO A 182 -60.59 35.74 -4.60
C PRO A 182 -59.90 35.99 -3.25
N VAL A 183 -58.88 36.86 -3.23
CA VAL A 183 -58.07 37.15 -2.03
C VAL A 183 -58.43 38.53 -1.44
N THR A 184 -58.79 38.49 -0.16
CA THR A 184 -58.91 39.56 0.86
C THR A 184 -57.64 40.36 1.27
N PRO A 185 -57.32 41.62 0.88
CA PRO A 185 -56.17 42.29 1.48
C PRO A 185 -56.48 42.82 2.90
N GLY A 186 -55.65 42.47 3.88
CA GLY A 186 -55.69 43.03 5.25
C GLY A 186 -54.88 44.33 5.40
N PRO A 187 -55.10 45.12 6.47
CA PRO A 187 -54.53 46.46 6.61
C PRO A 187 -53.08 46.46 7.11
N VAL A 188 -52.28 47.37 6.58
CA VAL A 188 -50.86 47.63 6.91
C VAL A 188 -50.73 48.71 8.00
N ALA A 189 -49.89 48.46 9.00
CA ALA A 189 -49.45 49.45 9.99
C ALA A 189 -47.91 49.65 9.92
N PRO A 190 -47.37 50.87 10.11
CA PRO A 190 -45.97 51.17 9.84
C PRO A 190 -44.99 50.97 11.02
N GLU A 191 -43.73 50.86 10.60
CA GLU A 191 -42.45 50.54 11.27
C GLU A 191 -41.97 51.51 12.37
N SER A 192 -41.07 51.04 13.24
CA SER A 192 -40.12 51.90 13.97
C SER A 192 -38.74 51.24 14.12
N VAL A 193 -37.69 52.01 13.80
CA VAL A 193 -36.26 51.60 13.76
C VAL A 193 -35.55 52.07 15.04
N PRO A 194 -34.69 51.27 15.70
CA PRO A 194 -33.98 51.70 16.90
C PRO A 194 -32.61 52.36 16.61
N LEU A 195 -32.27 53.35 17.45
CA LEU A 195 -31.04 54.16 17.45
C LEU A 195 -29.92 53.48 18.27
N VAL A 196 -28.67 53.54 17.79
CA VAL A 196 -27.46 52.99 18.45
C VAL A 196 -26.85 54.01 19.42
N SER A 197 -26.60 53.61 20.67
CA SER A 197 -25.83 54.39 21.66
C SER A 197 -24.43 53.83 21.86
N ARG A 198 -23.41 54.71 21.82
CA ARG A 198 -22.00 54.41 22.13
C ARG A 198 -21.72 54.62 23.63
N SER A 199 -20.93 53.74 24.24
CA SER A 199 -20.51 53.77 25.65
C SER A 199 -19.16 54.46 25.84
N GLU A 200 -19.03 55.18 26.95
CA GLU A 200 -17.91 56.06 27.35
C GLU A 200 -16.89 55.37 28.30
N ALA A 201 -15.73 56.01 28.48
CA ALA A 201 -14.49 55.53 29.12
C ALA A 201 -14.46 55.67 30.67
N PRO A 202 -13.47 55.09 31.39
CA PRO A 202 -13.47 55.00 32.85
C PRO A 202 -12.70 56.14 33.56
N ALA A 203 -13.07 56.44 34.81
CA ALA A 203 -12.41 57.42 35.67
C ALA A 203 -11.92 56.82 37.00
N ALA A 204 -10.62 57.09 37.25
CA ALA A 204 -9.89 57.44 38.47
C ALA A 204 -10.11 56.72 39.83
N ASP A 205 -8.94 56.29 40.30
CA ASP A 205 -8.44 55.92 41.62
C ASP A 205 -8.54 57.03 42.70
N ALA A 206 -8.77 56.62 43.95
CA ALA A 206 -8.51 57.42 45.15
C ALA A 206 -8.43 56.55 46.41
N GLY A 207 -7.30 56.63 47.11
CA GLY A 207 -7.23 56.78 48.58
C GLY A 207 -7.28 55.53 49.44
#